data_AF-A0A078JWJ2-F1
#
_entry.id   AF-A0A078JWJ2-F1
#
_cell.length_a   1.000
_cell.length_b   1.000
_cell.length_c   1.000
_cell.angle_alpha   90.00
_cell.angle_beta   90.00
_cell.angle_gamma   90.00
#
_symmetry.space_group_name_H-M   'P 1'
#
loop_
_entity.id
_entity.type
_entity.pdbx_description
1 polymer ?
#
loop_
_entity_poly.entity_id
_entity_poly.type
_entity_poly.pdbx_seq_one_letter_code
_entity_poly.pdbx_strand_id
1 'polypeptide(L)'
;VMAAGLPIESASDLQKILRFETFTTQSSALSKVEGTITAFQSRVGALLFLISALLSRGLDTVQNDRDDPNLPLVTAPFGHASQEIVNLLLCGEAVPNVFDGRMDFGGGMFLKGISKNVEVGFLTLLESLNFCKVGQNLKSPKWPIWVVGSESHYTVLFALDPAVQEENELELRESQIRRAFDARDQSGGGGFISVEAFHQVVQETNIRLPTEKMNEICAMGFIVWSELWQVILELDRDLGGIKDSSGMMGKKVFDVYHFNGIAKSDINGGVQAMAVEGGTVPMQRPRLTKLNVSVPPKWTPEEYMTCAASSSSDKDSEVNQPKPAQHAPLVDCIRTRWSRATCSWAGDPPSIV
;
A
#
# COMPACT_ATOMS: atom_id res chain seq x y z
N VAL A 1 -14.16 -23.56 8.58
CA VAL A 1 -14.75 -24.50 7.59
C VAL A 1 -13.79 -25.66 7.38
N MET A 2 -14.29 -26.90 7.26
CA MET A 2 -13.45 -28.10 7.14
C MET A 2 -13.75 -28.91 5.88
N ALA A 3 -12.71 -29.54 5.31
CA ALA A 3 -12.84 -30.60 4.31
C ALA A 3 -12.55 -31.97 4.96
N ALA A 4 -13.54 -32.83 5.08
CA ALA A 4 -13.36 -34.20 5.57
C ALA A 4 -12.69 -35.08 4.50
N GLY A 5 -11.36 -35.10 4.47
CA GLY A 5 -10.48 -36.21 4.00
C GLY A 5 -10.68 -36.85 2.62
N LEU A 6 -11.67 -36.44 1.83
CA LEU A 6 -12.01 -37.01 0.52
C LEU A 6 -11.35 -36.19 -0.59
N PRO A 7 -10.89 -36.81 -1.68
CA PRO A 7 -10.38 -36.09 -2.85
C PRO A 7 -11.51 -35.23 -3.44
N ILE A 8 -11.25 -33.92 -3.57
CA ILE A 8 -12.21 -32.96 -4.11
C ILE A 8 -11.92 -32.83 -5.60
N GLU A 9 -12.73 -33.51 -6.42
CA GLU A 9 -12.62 -33.47 -7.89
C GLU A 9 -13.71 -32.59 -8.52
N SER A 10 -14.75 -32.18 -7.76
CA SER A 10 -15.81 -31.30 -8.24
C SER A 10 -16.36 -30.34 -7.17
N ALA A 11 -17.00 -29.25 -7.62
CA ALA A 11 -17.72 -28.33 -6.72
C ALA A 11 -18.88 -29.00 -5.96
N SER A 12 -19.44 -30.09 -6.51
CA SER A 12 -20.53 -30.84 -5.88
C SER A 12 -20.04 -31.67 -4.68
N ASP A 13 -18.77 -32.08 -4.69
CA ASP A 13 -18.16 -32.80 -3.55
C ASP A 13 -17.88 -31.85 -2.39
N LEU A 14 -17.49 -30.61 -2.70
CA LEU A 14 -17.30 -29.56 -1.70
C LEU A 14 -18.57 -29.40 -0.84
N GLN A 15 -19.76 -29.29 -1.45
CA GLN A 15 -21.02 -29.12 -0.71
C GLN A 15 -21.32 -30.28 0.26
N LYS A 16 -20.98 -31.52 -0.10
CA LYS A 16 -21.21 -32.71 0.75
C LYS A 16 -20.26 -32.74 1.95
N ILE A 17 -19.05 -32.23 1.75
CA ILE A 17 -17.91 -32.36 2.65
C ILE A 17 -17.80 -31.16 3.59
N LEU A 18 -18.28 -29.98 3.20
CA LEU A 18 -18.20 -28.76 4.00
C LEU A 18 -18.92 -28.95 5.34
N ARG A 19 -18.17 -28.68 6.40
CA ARG A 19 -18.69 -28.60 7.78
C ARG A 19 -18.38 -27.22 8.34
N PHE A 20 -19.37 -26.67 9.03
CA PHE A 20 -19.32 -25.35 9.65
C PHE A 20 -19.39 -25.53 11.17
N GLU A 21 -18.51 -24.83 11.86
CA GLU A 21 -18.48 -24.78 13.32
C GLU A 21 -18.47 -23.31 13.71
N THR A 22 -19.28 -22.96 14.71
CA THR A 22 -19.39 -21.60 15.22
C THR A 22 -18.63 -21.50 16.54
N PHE A 23 -17.83 -20.45 16.67
CA PHE A 23 -17.06 -20.16 17.88
C PHE A 23 -17.47 -18.79 18.39
N THR A 24 -17.63 -18.67 19.71
CA THR A 24 -17.94 -17.39 20.38
C THR A 24 -16.69 -16.72 20.94
N THR A 25 -15.53 -17.39 20.91
CA THR A 25 -14.26 -16.88 21.41
C THR A 25 -13.15 -17.06 20.37
N GLN A 26 -12.22 -16.11 20.33
CA GLN A 26 -11.07 -16.15 19.43
C GLN A 26 -10.14 -17.34 19.74
N SER A 27 -9.90 -17.62 21.02
CA SER A 27 -9.01 -18.72 21.45
C SER A 27 -9.51 -20.09 21.01
N SER A 28 -10.82 -20.37 21.09
CA SER A 28 -11.39 -21.63 20.63
C SER A 28 -11.33 -21.76 19.11
N ALA A 29 -11.59 -20.67 18.38
CA ALA A 29 -11.44 -20.64 16.93
C ALA A 29 -9.99 -20.90 16.50
N LEU A 30 -9.02 -20.25 17.16
CA LEU A 30 -7.60 -20.43 16.88
C LEU A 30 -7.15 -21.87 17.13
N SER A 31 -7.47 -22.44 18.30
CA SER A 31 -7.12 -23.82 18.62
C SER A 31 -7.70 -24.81 17.62
N LYS A 32 -8.92 -24.56 17.12
CA LYS A 32 -9.51 -25.37 16.05
C LYS A 32 -8.74 -25.23 14.73
N VAL A 33 -8.43 -24.01 14.31
CA VAL A 33 -7.66 -23.74 13.08
C VAL A 33 -6.29 -24.41 13.14
N GLU A 34 -5.57 -24.31 14.26
CA GLU A 34 -4.29 -24.98 14.48
C GLU A 34 -4.42 -26.50 14.37
N GLY A 35 -5.43 -27.10 15.03
CA GLY A 35 -5.69 -28.54 14.95
C GLY A 35 -6.11 -29.03 13.55
N THR A 36 -6.43 -28.12 12.63
CA THR A 36 -6.97 -28.41 11.30
C THR A 36 -6.17 -27.77 10.17
N ILE A 37 -4.96 -27.29 10.49
CA ILE A 37 -4.10 -26.54 9.57
C ILE A 37 -3.78 -27.34 8.29
N THR A 38 -3.71 -28.67 8.39
CA THR A 38 -3.46 -29.57 7.26
C THR A 38 -4.57 -29.49 6.20
N ALA A 39 -5.82 -29.21 6.59
CA ALA A 39 -6.91 -29.00 5.65
C ALA A 39 -6.74 -27.67 4.88
N PHE A 40 -6.27 -26.61 5.55
CA PHE A 40 -5.95 -25.32 4.93
C PHE A 40 -4.67 -25.35 4.10
N GLN A 41 -3.80 -26.34 4.30
CA GLN A 41 -2.63 -26.60 3.46
C GLN A 41 -2.93 -27.53 2.27
N SER A 42 -4.17 -28.02 2.16
CA SER A 42 -4.59 -28.86 1.04
C SER A 42 -4.78 -28.05 -0.25
N ARG A 43 -5.01 -28.73 -1.38
CA ARG A 43 -5.25 -28.09 -2.69
C ARG A 43 -6.48 -27.17 -2.72
N VAL A 44 -7.44 -27.36 -1.81
CA VAL A 44 -8.63 -26.50 -1.68
C VAL A 44 -8.54 -25.55 -0.48
N GLY A 45 -7.39 -25.47 0.17
CA GLY A 45 -7.20 -24.73 1.41
C GLY A 45 -7.54 -23.25 1.29
N ALA A 46 -7.17 -22.62 0.17
CA ALA A 46 -7.53 -21.23 -0.12
C ALA A 46 -9.05 -21.03 -0.22
N LEU A 47 -9.77 -21.97 -0.83
CA LEU A 47 -11.23 -21.91 -0.91
C LEU A 47 -11.89 -22.13 0.47
N LEU A 48 -11.38 -23.07 1.27
CA LEU A 48 -11.84 -23.28 2.64
C LEU A 48 -11.63 -22.02 3.50
N PHE A 49 -10.49 -21.35 3.31
CA PHE A 49 -10.17 -20.11 3.99
C PHE A 49 -11.12 -18.98 3.57
N LEU A 50 -11.33 -18.79 2.27
CA LEU A 50 -12.26 -17.80 1.73
C LEU A 50 -13.69 -18.00 2.26
N ILE A 51 -14.21 -19.22 2.20
CA ILE A 51 -15.55 -19.52 2.72
C ILE A 51 -15.61 -19.27 4.23
N SER A 52 -14.54 -19.59 4.98
CA SER A 52 -14.46 -19.29 6.41
C SER A 52 -14.53 -17.78 6.68
N ALA A 53 -13.81 -16.96 5.90
CA ALA A 53 -13.82 -15.51 6.03
C ALA A 53 -15.20 -14.91 5.70
N LEU A 54 -15.82 -15.34 4.59
CA LEU A 54 -17.15 -14.89 4.16
C LEU A 54 -18.22 -15.18 5.23
N LEU A 55 -18.20 -16.39 5.80
CA LEU A 55 -19.15 -16.78 6.83
C LEU A 55 -18.87 -16.08 8.17
N SER A 56 -17.61 -15.80 8.49
CA SER A 56 -17.25 -15.06 9.70
C SER A 56 -17.70 -13.60 9.65
N ARG A 57 -17.67 -12.98 8.46
CA ARG A 57 -18.22 -11.64 8.23
C ARG A 57 -19.76 -11.64 8.18
N GLY A 58 -20.35 -12.72 7.66
CA GLY A 58 -21.78 -12.86 7.41
C GLY A 58 -22.15 -12.44 5.99
N LEU A 59 -22.87 -13.31 5.27
CA LEU A 59 -23.12 -13.12 3.83
C LEU A 59 -23.94 -11.85 3.53
N ASP A 60 -24.97 -11.55 4.32
CA ASP A 60 -25.75 -10.32 4.15
C ASP A 60 -24.90 -9.08 4.40
N THR A 61 -23.98 -9.15 5.36
CA THR A 61 -23.07 -8.06 5.65
C THR A 61 -22.03 -7.89 4.56
N VAL A 62 -21.52 -8.99 3.99
CA VAL A 62 -20.68 -8.95 2.79
C VAL A 62 -21.43 -8.25 1.65
N GLN A 63 -22.71 -8.55 1.39
CA GLN A 63 -23.45 -7.84 0.34
C GLN A 63 -23.63 -6.34 0.65
N ASN A 64 -23.86 -6.00 1.91
CA ASN A 64 -23.99 -4.60 2.34
C ASN A 64 -22.66 -3.83 2.29
N ASP A 65 -21.51 -4.48 2.40
CA ASP A 65 -20.19 -3.86 2.29
C ASP A 65 -19.92 -3.37 0.86
N ARG A 66 -20.54 -3.99 -0.15
CA ARG A 66 -20.25 -3.77 -1.57
C ARG A 66 -20.95 -2.53 -2.11
N ASP A 67 -20.38 -1.98 -3.18
CA ASP A 67 -21.04 -0.91 -3.95
C ASP A 67 -21.96 -1.51 -5.02
N ASP A 68 -21.56 -2.60 -5.69
CA ASP A 68 -22.41 -3.40 -6.57
C ASP A 68 -22.43 -4.89 -6.15
N PRO A 69 -23.52 -5.37 -5.51
CA PRO A 69 -23.62 -6.76 -5.06
C PRO A 69 -23.78 -7.77 -6.21
N ASN A 70 -24.05 -7.33 -7.44
CA ASN A 70 -24.28 -8.22 -8.58
C ASN A 70 -22.97 -8.74 -9.20
N LEU A 71 -21.85 -8.06 -8.95
CA LEU A 71 -20.56 -8.50 -9.47
C LEU A 71 -20.10 -9.79 -8.78
N PRO A 72 -19.38 -10.70 -9.48
CA PRO A 72 -18.84 -11.89 -8.86
C PRO A 72 -17.61 -11.56 -7.99
N LEU A 73 -17.49 -12.21 -6.83
CA LEU A 73 -16.31 -12.09 -5.95
C LEU A 73 -15.06 -12.80 -6.50
N VAL A 74 -15.26 -13.85 -7.30
CA VAL A 74 -14.18 -14.56 -8.00
C VAL A 74 -14.45 -14.45 -9.49
N THR A 75 -13.55 -13.84 -10.23
CA THR A 75 -13.76 -13.53 -11.65
C THR A 75 -13.32 -14.70 -12.55
N ALA A 76 -14.18 -15.03 -13.50
CA ALA A 76 -13.89 -16.00 -14.55
C ALA A 76 -13.04 -15.36 -15.67
N PRO A 77 -12.26 -16.14 -16.45
CA PRO A 77 -12.11 -17.60 -16.37
C PRO A 77 -10.98 -18.05 -15.44
N PHE A 78 -10.09 -17.14 -15.02
CA PHE A 78 -8.83 -17.48 -14.35
C PHE A 78 -8.95 -17.58 -12.82
N GLY A 79 -10.12 -17.26 -12.25
CA GLY A 79 -10.37 -17.39 -10.82
C GLY A 79 -9.70 -16.30 -9.98
N HIS A 80 -9.52 -15.09 -10.53
CA HIS A 80 -8.92 -13.99 -9.77
C HIS A 80 -9.85 -13.54 -8.65
N ALA A 81 -9.28 -13.29 -7.47
CA ALA A 81 -10.00 -12.68 -6.37
C ALA A 81 -10.32 -11.23 -6.71
N SER A 82 -11.57 -10.82 -6.46
CA SER A 82 -11.95 -9.41 -6.54
C SER A 82 -11.31 -8.62 -5.39
N GLN A 83 -11.30 -7.29 -5.51
CA GLN A 83 -10.76 -6.42 -4.46
C GLN A 83 -11.55 -6.56 -3.15
N GLU A 84 -12.86 -6.85 -3.20
CA GLU A 84 -13.66 -7.12 -2.01
C GLU A 84 -13.16 -8.33 -1.22
N ILE A 85 -12.73 -9.41 -1.90
CA ILE A 85 -12.11 -10.56 -1.23
C ILE A 85 -10.81 -10.13 -0.56
N VAL A 86 -9.95 -9.40 -1.28
CA VAL A 86 -8.66 -8.96 -0.76
C VAL A 86 -8.85 -8.09 0.49
N ASN A 87 -9.76 -7.11 0.43
CA ASN A 87 -10.08 -6.23 1.55
C ASN A 87 -10.74 -6.98 2.70
N LEU A 88 -11.62 -7.95 2.44
CA LEU A 88 -12.19 -8.81 3.47
C LEU A 88 -11.09 -9.52 4.28
N LEU A 89 -10.05 -10.02 3.60
CA LEU A 89 -8.93 -10.69 4.26
C LEU A 89 -8.00 -9.73 5.00
N LEU A 90 -7.85 -8.49 4.54
CA LEU A 90 -6.95 -7.50 5.13
C LEU A 90 -7.55 -6.72 6.31
N CYS A 91 -8.82 -6.32 6.20
CA CYS A 91 -9.49 -5.44 7.17
C CYS A 91 -10.77 -6.02 7.76
N GLY A 92 -11.25 -7.16 7.24
CA GLY A 92 -12.50 -7.78 7.68
C GLY A 92 -13.76 -7.16 7.06
N GLU A 93 -13.63 -6.32 6.03
CA GLU A 93 -14.76 -5.68 5.33
C GLU A 93 -14.64 -5.93 3.82
N ALA A 94 -15.74 -6.32 3.17
CA ALA A 94 -15.76 -6.63 1.74
C ALA A 94 -16.01 -5.38 0.87
N VAL A 95 -15.36 -4.25 1.22
CA VAL A 95 -15.45 -3.00 0.47
C VAL A 95 -14.63 -3.10 -0.83
N PRO A 96 -15.08 -2.51 -1.95
CA PRO A 96 -14.42 -2.70 -3.24
C PRO A 96 -13.23 -1.77 -3.47
N ASN A 97 -13.10 -0.68 -2.72
CA ASN A 97 -12.09 0.33 -2.96
C ASN A 97 -10.95 0.30 -1.93
N VAL A 98 -9.78 0.79 -2.36
CA VAL A 98 -8.53 0.81 -1.57
C VAL A 98 -8.20 2.19 -0.97
N PHE A 99 -9.04 3.20 -1.20
CA PHE A 99 -8.91 4.52 -0.56
C PHE A 99 -9.50 4.50 0.87
N ASP A 100 -9.21 5.52 1.68
CA ASP A 100 -9.73 5.60 3.05
C ASP A 100 -11.16 6.15 3.10
N GLY A 101 -11.98 5.58 3.99
CA GLY A 101 -13.30 6.11 4.32
C GLY A 101 -14.32 5.97 3.19
N ARG A 102 -14.97 7.06 2.81
CA ARG A 102 -15.99 7.09 1.75
C ARG A 102 -15.71 8.27 0.83
N MET A 103 -15.99 8.08 -0.45
CA MET A 103 -15.87 9.13 -1.46
C MET A 103 -17.26 9.54 -1.94
N ASP A 104 -17.59 10.82 -1.78
CA ASP A 104 -18.85 11.40 -2.26
C ASP A 104 -18.70 11.85 -3.72
N PHE A 105 -19.55 11.34 -4.60
CA PHE A 105 -19.61 11.73 -6.01
C PHE A 105 -20.74 12.72 -6.31
N GLY A 106 -21.41 13.22 -5.26
CA GLY A 106 -22.60 14.04 -5.38
C GLY A 106 -23.85 13.21 -5.68
N GLY A 107 -25.01 13.86 -5.58
CA GLY A 107 -26.30 13.21 -5.88
C GLY A 107 -26.67 12.05 -4.93
N GLY A 108 -26.04 11.97 -3.76
CA GLY A 108 -26.24 10.88 -2.79
C GLY A 108 -25.49 9.59 -3.13
N MET A 109 -24.60 9.61 -4.11
CA MET A 109 -23.77 8.46 -4.49
C MET A 109 -22.45 8.48 -3.72
N PHE A 110 -22.19 7.42 -2.95
CA PHE A 110 -20.96 7.26 -2.19
C PHE A 110 -20.29 5.95 -2.58
N LEU A 111 -18.97 5.99 -2.81
CA LEU A 111 -18.15 4.79 -2.93
C LEU A 111 -17.54 4.45 -1.58
N LYS A 112 -17.54 3.15 -1.22
CA LYS A 112 -17.04 2.66 0.06
C LYS A 112 -15.58 2.25 -0.04
N GLY A 113 -14.74 2.82 0.81
CA GLY A 113 -13.34 2.45 0.99
C GLY A 113 -13.07 1.86 2.37
N ILE A 114 -11.79 1.83 2.74
CA ILE A 114 -11.29 1.20 3.95
C ILE A 114 -11.57 2.08 5.17
N SER A 115 -12.33 1.55 6.13
CA SER A 115 -12.82 2.34 7.27
C SER A 115 -11.80 2.53 8.41
N LYS A 116 -10.80 1.64 8.51
CA LYS A 116 -9.89 1.56 9.66
C LYS A 116 -8.50 1.06 9.26
N ASN A 117 -7.50 1.39 10.07
CA ASN A 117 -6.15 0.85 9.95
C ASN A 117 -6.15 -0.68 10.04
N VAL A 118 -5.26 -1.30 9.27
CA VAL A 118 -5.13 -2.76 9.16
C VAL A 118 -3.89 -3.29 9.87
N GLU A 119 -3.86 -4.59 10.17
CA GLU A 119 -2.67 -5.24 10.72
C GLU A 119 -1.64 -5.58 9.64
N VAL A 120 -2.10 -5.94 8.43
CA VAL A 120 -1.28 -6.22 7.25
C VAL A 120 -1.76 -5.31 6.12
N GLY A 121 -0.83 -4.57 5.52
CA GLY A 121 -1.12 -3.53 4.55
C GLY A 121 -1.31 -4.05 3.13
N PHE A 122 -1.58 -3.12 2.23
CA PHE A 122 -1.70 -3.38 0.80
C PHE A 122 -1.03 -2.29 -0.01
N LEU A 123 -0.27 -2.70 -1.02
CA LEU A 123 0.27 -1.84 -2.06
C LEU A 123 -0.07 -2.45 -3.41
N THR A 124 -0.22 -1.63 -4.44
CA THR A 124 -0.50 -2.13 -5.79
C THR A 124 0.26 -1.35 -6.84
N LEU A 125 0.71 -2.05 -7.88
CA LEU A 125 1.34 -1.44 -9.04
C LEU A 125 0.39 -0.45 -9.73
N LEU A 126 -0.92 -0.72 -9.66
CA LEU A 126 -1.96 0.12 -10.27
C LEU A 126 -1.95 1.56 -9.72
N GLU A 127 -1.55 1.74 -8.47
CA GLU A 127 -1.41 3.09 -7.90
C GLU A 127 -0.26 3.85 -8.53
N SER A 128 0.89 3.20 -8.75
CA SER A 128 2.04 3.85 -9.40
C SER A 128 1.75 4.22 -10.86
N LEU A 129 0.80 3.52 -11.48
CA LEU A 129 0.29 3.78 -12.82
C LEU A 129 -0.88 4.78 -12.83
N ASN A 130 -1.23 5.36 -11.67
CA ASN A 130 -2.34 6.31 -11.48
C ASN A 130 -3.75 5.77 -11.81
N PHE A 131 -3.96 4.44 -11.77
CA PHE A 131 -5.29 3.86 -11.94
C PHE A 131 -6.15 3.90 -10.67
N CYS A 132 -5.51 3.96 -9.50
CA CYS A 132 -6.20 4.11 -8.22
C CYS A 132 -5.32 4.86 -7.21
N LYS A 133 -5.90 5.23 -6.08
CA LYS A 133 -5.18 5.83 -4.95
C LYS A 133 -5.39 4.95 -3.73
N VAL A 134 -4.31 4.39 -3.20
CA VAL A 134 -4.37 3.56 -1.98
C VAL A 134 -4.33 4.49 -0.77
N GLY A 135 -5.25 4.26 0.16
CA GLY A 135 -5.40 5.03 1.40
C GLY A 135 -4.32 4.72 2.43
N GLN A 136 -4.17 5.61 3.40
CA GLN A 136 -3.22 5.46 4.51
C GLN A 136 -3.57 4.27 5.40
N ASN A 137 -4.84 3.90 5.51
CA ASN A 137 -5.26 2.74 6.30
C ASN A 137 -4.61 1.45 5.81
N LEU A 138 -4.33 1.32 4.51
CA LEU A 138 -3.65 0.17 3.91
C LEU A 138 -2.14 0.37 3.75
N LYS A 139 -1.68 1.61 3.54
CA LYS A 139 -0.25 1.92 3.37
C LYS A 139 0.55 1.87 4.66
N SER A 140 -0.08 2.22 5.79
CA SER A 140 0.55 2.30 7.11
C SER A 140 -0.06 1.27 8.07
N PRO A 141 0.12 -0.04 7.80
CA PRO A 141 -0.35 -1.10 8.67
C PRO A 141 0.39 -1.13 10.00
N LYS A 142 -0.25 -1.76 11.00
CA LYS A 142 0.35 -1.97 12.33
C LYS A 142 1.66 -2.75 12.28
N TRP A 143 1.72 -3.79 11.46
CA TRP A 143 2.95 -4.56 11.23
C TRP A 143 3.52 -4.17 9.87
N PRO A 144 4.85 -4.04 9.72
CA PRO A 144 5.48 -3.70 8.43
C PRO A 144 5.44 -4.89 7.48
N ILE A 145 4.23 -5.32 7.11
CA ILE A 145 3.93 -6.41 6.20
C ILE A 145 2.86 -5.88 5.25
N TRP A 146 3.08 -6.06 3.96
CA TRP A 146 2.18 -5.64 2.90
C TRP A 146 1.98 -6.78 1.90
N VAL A 147 0.73 -7.00 1.53
CA VAL A 147 0.42 -7.70 0.28
C VAL A 147 0.65 -6.73 -0.86
N VAL A 148 1.42 -7.13 -1.87
CA VAL A 148 1.70 -6.32 -3.05
C VAL A 148 0.99 -6.95 -4.25
N GLY A 149 -0.01 -6.26 -4.79
CA GLY A 149 -0.75 -6.67 -5.98
C GLY A 149 -0.15 -6.13 -7.27
N SER A 150 -0.02 -6.99 -8.27
CA SER A 150 0.13 -6.62 -9.68
C SER A 150 -1.17 -6.91 -10.45
N GLU A 151 -1.13 -6.89 -11.78
CA GLU A 151 -2.29 -7.20 -12.62
C GLU A 151 -2.76 -8.66 -12.47
N SER A 152 -1.83 -9.58 -12.22
CA SER A 152 -2.10 -11.03 -12.27
C SER A 152 -1.68 -11.79 -11.01
N HIS A 153 -0.84 -11.18 -10.16
CA HIS A 153 -0.17 -11.89 -9.08
C HIS A 153 -0.09 -11.09 -7.79
N TYR A 154 -0.13 -11.79 -6.65
CA TYR A 154 0.06 -11.20 -5.33
C TYR A 154 1.35 -11.71 -4.70
N THR A 155 2.11 -10.79 -4.13
CA THR A 155 3.37 -11.08 -3.45
C THR A 155 3.37 -10.46 -2.05
N VAL A 156 4.38 -10.75 -1.24
CA VAL A 156 4.49 -10.22 0.12
C VAL A 156 5.75 -9.38 0.24
N LEU A 157 5.61 -8.16 0.76
CA LEU A 157 6.71 -7.29 1.16
C LEU A 157 6.67 -7.14 2.68
N PHE A 158 7.80 -7.20 3.37
CA PHE A 158 7.85 -6.97 4.81
C PHE A 158 9.18 -6.41 5.28
N ALA A 159 9.20 -5.75 6.45
CA ALA A 159 10.40 -5.41 7.18
C ALA A 159 10.47 -6.18 8.50
N LEU A 160 11.67 -6.32 9.07
CA LEU A 160 11.84 -6.95 10.37
C LEU A 160 11.69 -5.97 11.52
N ASP A 161 11.93 -4.69 11.26
CA ASP A 161 11.83 -3.61 12.24
C ASP A 161 10.52 -2.84 12.05
N PRO A 162 9.60 -2.82 13.03
CA PRO A 162 8.40 -2.00 12.98
C PRO A 162 8.68 -0.50 12.84
N ALA A 163 9.86 -0.01 13.26
CA ALA A 163 10.22 1.41 13.21
C ALA A 163 10.23 1.98 11.77
N VAL A 164 10.30 1.13 10.72
CA VAL A 164 10.20 1.59 9.33
C VAL A 164 8.87 2.30 9.02
N GLN A 165 7.82 2.02 9.82
CA GLN A 165 6.52 2.65 9.72
C GLN A 165 6.41 3.97 10.46
N GLU A 166 7.33 4.24 11.40
CA GLU A 166 7.27 5.44 12.22
C GLU A 166 7.33 6.67 11.31
N GLU A 167 6.30 7.50 11.42
CA GLU A 167 6.28 8.78 10.74
C GLU A 167 7.27 9.71 11.43
N ASN A 168 8.15 10.33 10.65
CA ASN A 168 8.99 11.39 11.20
C ASN A 168 8.14 12.66 11.43
N GLU A 169 8.69 13.61 12.18
CA GLU A 169 8.00 14.87 12.50
C GLU A 169 7.51 15.61 11.23
N LEU A 170 8.24 15.51 10.12
CA LEU A 170 7.86 16.11 8.84
C LEU A 170 6.60 15.45 8.26
N GLU A 171 6.59 14.12 8.16
CA GLU A 171 5.45 13.34 7.65
C GLU A 171 4.19 13.59 8.50
N LEU A 172 4.33 13.60 9.83
CA LEU A 172 3.22 13.86 10.74
C LEU A 172 2.66 15.28 10.55
N ARG A 173 3.56 16.27 10.43
CA ARG A 173 3.18 17.67 10.26
C ARG A 173 2.54 17.92 8.89
N GLU A 174 3.06 17.28 7.83
CA GLU A 174 2.46 17.27 6.50
C GLU A 174 1.05 16.71 6.51
N SER A 175 0.87 15.54 7.13
CA SER A 175 -0.44 14.88 7.26
C SER A 175 -1.44 15.75 8.02
N GLN A 176 -1.01 16.40 9.12
CA GLN A 176 -1.84 17.33 9.89
C GLN A 176 -2.31 18.52 9.03
N ILE A 177 -1.38 19.17 8.32
CA ILE A 177 -1.69 20.36 7.53
C ILE A 177 -2.49 19.99 6.28
N ARG A 178 -2.16 18.85 5.66
CA ARG A 178 -2.90 18.30 4.52
C ARG A 178 -4.34 17.99 4.88
N ARG A 179 -4.58 17.37 6.03
CA ARG A 179 -5.94 17.08 6.51
C ARG A 179 -6.75 18.36 6.72
N ALA A 180 -6.15 19.38 7.34
CA ALA A 180 -6.80 20.67 7.53
C ALA A 180 -7.09 21.34 6.17
N PHE A 181 -6.17 21.26 5.22
CA PHE A 181 -6.34 21.76 3.86
C PHE A 181 -7.48 21.05 3.11
N ASP A 182 -7.45 19.72 3.04
CA ASP A 182 -8.43 18.90 2.33
C ASP A 182 -9.84 19.03 2.95
N ALA A 183 -9.94 19.21 4.28
CA ALA A 183 -11.22 19.46 4.95
C ALA A 183 -11.90 20.78 4.52
N ARG A 184 -11.14 21.71 3.93
CA ARG A 184 -11.64 22.98 3.39
C ARG A 184 -11.64 23.01 1.86
N ASP A 185 -11.20 21.94 1.21
CA ASP A 185 -11.22 21.79 -0.24
C ASP A 185 -12.64 21.45 -0.70
N GLN A 186 -13.36 22.47 -1.17
CA GLN A 186 -14.70 22.32 -1.75
C GLN A 186 -14.66 21.90 -3.23
N SER A 187 -13.48 21.79 -3.84
CA SER A 187 -13.32 21.46 -5.27
C SER A 187 -13.44 19.96 -5.56
N GLY A 188 -13.65 19.12 -4.54
CA GLY A 188 -13.71 17.67 -4.70
C GLY A 188 -12.35 17.00 -4.89
N GLY A 189 -11.27 17.60 -4.36
CA GLY A 189 -9.90 17.07 -4.43
C GLY A 189 -9.02 17.69 -5.51
N GLY A 190 -9.41 18.84 -6.07
CA GLY A 190 -8.61 19.63 -7.02
C GLY A 190 -7.34 20.24 -6.41
N GLY A 191 -7.17 20.18 -5.09
CA GLY A 191 -5.92 20.56 -4.43
C GLY A 191 -5.74 22.07 -4.27
N PHE A 192 -6.83 22.83 -4.26
CA PHE A 192 -6.83 24.27 -3.97
C PHE A 192 -7.98 24.68 -3.04
N ILE A 193 -7.77 25.75 -2.27
CA ILE A 193 -8.75 26.31 -1.33
C ILE A 193 -8.91 27.83 -1.52
N SER A 194 -10.00 28.41 -1.04
CA SER A 194 -10.18 29.87 -1.05
C SER A 194 -9.29 30.56 0.00
N VAL A 195 -9.11 31.87 -0.12
CA VAL A 195 -8.34 32.67 0.86
C VAL A 195 -8.97 32.61 2.25
N GLU A 196 -10.31 32.61 2.34
CA GLU A 196 -11.02 32.49 3.62
C GLU A 196 -10.78 31.12 4.28
N ALA A 197 -10.80 30.05 3.49
CA ALA A 197 -10.48 28.70 3.94
C ALA A 197 -9.01 28.60 4.40
N PHE A 198 -8.09 29.22 3.67
CA PHE A 198 -6.68 29.26 4.01
C PHE A 198 -6.41 29.88 5.38
N HIS A 199 -7.04 31.00 5.71
CA HIS A 199 -6.91 31.59 7.04
C HIS A 199 -7.36 30.65 8.16
N GLN A 200 -8.38 29.82 7.92
CA GLN A 200 -8.82 28.81 8.89
C GLN A 200 -7.77 27.69 9.04
N VAL A 201 -7.19 27.22 7.94
CA VAL A 201 -6.12 26.20 7.96
C VAL A 201 -4.91 26.67 8.76
N VAL A 202 -4.46 27.91 8.52
CA VAL A 202 -3.31 28.52 9.22
C VAL A 202 -3.57 28.61 10.73
N GLN A 203 -4.77 29.01 11.13
CA GLN A 203 -5.18 29.06 12.53
C GLN A 203 -5.27 27.67 13.18
N GLU A 204 -5.90 26.71 12.50
CA GLU A 204 -6.10 25.34 13.00
C GLU A 204 -4.77 24.59 13.15
N THR A 205 -3.81 24.85 12.27
CA THR A 205 -2.49 24.21 12.27
C THR A 205 -1.43 24.97 13.06
N ASN A 206 -1.78 26.11 13.65
CA ASN A 206 -0.90 27.00 14.41
C ASN A 206 0.34 27.44 13.60
N ILE A 207 0.14 27.82 12.34
CA ILE A 207 1.18 28.36 11.47
C ILE A 207 1.16 29.88 11.57
N ARG A 208 2.33 30.52 11.71
CA ARG A 208 2.48 31.97 11.81
C ARG A 208 3.29 32.48 10.62
N LEU A 209 2.61 32.82 9.54
CA LEU A 209 3.24 33.34 8.34
C LEU A 209 3.58 34.83 8.48
N PRO A 210 4.78 35.27 8.03
CA PRO A 210 5.08 36.69 7.85
C PRO A 210 4.09 37.35 6.89
N THR A 211 3.78 38.63 7.11
CA THR A 211 2.77 39.36 6.33
C THR A 211 3.09 39.41 4.84
N GLU A 212 4.36 39.46 4.47
CA GLU A 212 4.84 39.42 3.07
C GLU A 212 4.45 38.10 2.39
N LYS A 213 4.81 36.96 2.98
CA LYS A 213 4.47 35.62 2.48
C LYS A 213 2.97 35.36 2.43
N MET A 214 2.23 35.88 3.41
CA MET A 214 0.77 35.79 3.41
C MET A 214 0.15 36.56 2.23
N ASN A 215 0.65 37.76 1.93
CA ASN A 215 0.17 38.53 0.78
C ASN A 215 0.55 37.88 -0.57
N GLU A 216 1.76 37.31 -0.67
CA GLU A 216 2.21 36.59 -1.87
C GLU A 216 1.30 35.39 -2.20
N ILE A 217 1.08 34.49 -1.23
CA ILE A 217 0.23 33.31 -1.41
C ILE A 217 -1.21 33.72 -1.74
N CYS A 218 -1.75 34.75 -1.08
CA CYS A 218 -3.12 35.20 -1.30
C CYS A 218 -3.31 35.99 -2.62
N ALA A 219 -2.24 36.37 -3.32
CA ALA A 219 -2.32 37.26 -4.49
C ALA A 219 -3.14 36.67 -5.65
N MET A 220 -3.15 35.34 -5.80
CA MET A 220 -3.91 34.66 -6.86
C MET A 220 -5.39 34.47 -6.55
N GLY A 221 -5.84 34.76 -5.31
CA GLY A 221 -7.24 34.61 -4.89
C GLY A 221 -7.66 33.18 -4.55
N PHE A 222 -6.78 32.20 -4.72
CA PHE A 222 -6.93 30.82 -4.27
C PHE A 222 -5.54 30.26 -3.93
N ILE A 223 -5.49 29.25 -3.06
CA ILE A 223 -4.25 28.68 -2.54
C ILE A 223 -4.10 27.25 -3.01
N VAL A 224 -3.00 26.93 -3.69
CA VAL A 224 -2.68 25.56 -4.14
C VAL A 224 -1.85 24.85 -3.08
N TRP A 225 -2.12 23.56 -2.82
CA TRP A 225 -1.39 22.77 -1.83
C TRP A 225 0.13 22.82 -2.01
N SER A 226 0.61 22.67 -3.25
CA SER A 226 2.04 22.65 -3.55
C SER A 226 2.72 23.95 -3.15
N GLU A 227 2.09 25.10 -3.39
CA GLU A 227 2.64 26.42 -3.06
C GLU A 227 2.68 26.64 -1.55
N LEU A 228 1.58 26.33 -0.86
CA LEU A 228 1.51 26.40 0.59
C LEU A 228 2.57 25.50 1.25
N TRP A 229 2.70 24.27 0.76
CA TRP A 229 3.65 23.32 1.31
C TRP A 229 5.10 23.79 1.14
N GLN A 230 5.47 24.38 0.00
CA GLN A 230 6.80 24.97 -0.19
C GLN A 230 7.10 26.06 0.84
N VAL A 231 6.15 26.98 1.08
CA VAL A 231 6.36 28.05 2.07
C VAL A 231 6.50 27.51 3.49
N ILE A 232 5.79 26.42 3.82
CA ILE A 232 5.90 25.78 5.15
C ILE A 232 7.25 25.07 5.33
N LEU A 233 7.82 24.51 4.26
CA LEU A 233 9.15 23.90 4.29
C LEU A 233 10.26 24.94 4.55
N GLU A 234 10.07 26.19 4.13
CA GLU A 234 11.03 27.28 4.35
C GLU A 234 10.84 28.02 5.68
N LEU A 235 9.69 27.83 6.34
CA LEU A 235 9.31 28.54 7.56
C LEU A 235 9.98 27.92 8.80
N ASP A 236 10.47 28.77 9.70
CA ASP A 236 11.12 28.33 10.94
C ASP A 236 10.16 27.57 11.87
N ARG A 237 10.72 26.66 12.67
CA ARG A 237 9.95 25.75 13.54
C ARG A 237 9.13 26.47 14.61
N ASP A 238 9.63 27.57 15.15
CA ASP A 238 8.94 28.41 16.12
C ASP A 238 7.70 29.11 15.53
N LEU A 239 7.71 29.33 14.21
CA LEU A 239 6.58 29.87 13.45
C LEU A 239 5.62 28.77 12.95
N GLY A 240 5.82 27.52 13.34
CA GLY A 240 4.99 26.39 12.93
C GLY A 240 5.37 25.80 11.58
N GLY A 241 6.52 26.20 11.02
CA GLY A 241 7.12 25.62 9.82
C GLY A 241 8.01 24.40 10.10
N ILE A 242 8.68 23.92 9.06
CA ILE A 242 9.43 22.65 9.08
C ILE A 242 10.85 22.82 8.52
N LYS A 243 11.38 24.06 8.51
CA LYS A 243 12.72 24.34 7.98
C LYS A 243 13.79 23.45 8.63
N ASP A 244 14.41 22.63 7.79
CA ASP A 244 15.46 21.71 8.21
C ASP A 244 16.84 22.34 8.02
N SER A 245 17.42 22.83 9.11
CA SER A 245 18.79 23.36 9.11
C SER A 245 19.86 22.27 8.95
N SER A 246 19.50 20.98 9.08
CA SER A 246 20.42 19.85 8.97
C SER A 246 20.45 19.19 7.60
N GLY A 247 19.43 19.41 6.76
CA GLY A 247 19.24 18.76 5.45
C GLY A 247 19.07 17.23 5.50
N MET A 248 18.92 16.64 6.68
CA MET A 248 18.83 15.20 6.93
C MET A 248 17.40 14.76 7.28
N MET A 249 16.48 15.69 7.50
CA MET A 249 15.13 15.40 7.97
C MET A 249 14.33 14.64 6.91
N GLY A 250 13.70 13.56 7.37
CA GLY A 250 12.98 12.64 6.49
C GLY A 250 13.85 11.60 5.78
N LYS A 251 15.17 11.63 5.95
CA LYS A 251 16.04 10.55 5.46
C LYS A 251 15.71 9.25 6.20
N LYS A 252 15.37 8.20 5.46
CA LYS A 252 15.19 6.84 6.00
C LYS A 252 16.06 5.87 5.23
N VAL A 253 16.75 4.99 5.94
CA VAL A 253 17.48 3.86 5.35
C VAL A 253 17.12 2.62 6.14
N PHE A 254 16.56 1.62 5.46
CA PHE A 254 16.09 0.40 6.08
C PHE A 254 16.07 -0.76 5.08
N ASP A 255 15.93 -1.96 5.61
CA ASP A 255 15.84 -3.18 4.82
C ASP A 255 14.40 -3.67 4.72
N VAL A 256 14.00 -4.08 3.52
CA VAL A 256 12.75 -4.79 3.28
C VAL A 256 13.03 -6.11 2.57
N TYR A 257 12.09 -7.04 2.71
CA TYR A 257 12.17 -8.40 2.21
C TYR A 257 10.95 -8.67 1.35
N HIS A 258 11.17 -9.17 0.14
CA HIS A 258 10.13 -9.46 -0.82
C HIS A 258 10.07 -10.96 -1.08
N PHE A 259 8.91 -11.56 -0.82
CA PHE A 259 8.60 -12.95 -1.16
C PHE A 259 7.65 -12.97 -2.35
N ASN A 260 8.13 -13.47 -3.49
CA ASN A 260 7.36 -13.43 -4.74
C ASN A 260 6.29 -14.54 -4.84
N GLY A 261 6.32 -15.58 -4.01
CA GLY A 261 5.31 -16.63 -4.01
C GLY A 261 5.13 -17.42 -5.32
N ILE A 262 5.99 -17.25 -6.33
CA ILE A 262 5.86 -17.91 -7.64
C ILE A 262 6.20 -19.40 -7.48
N ALA A 263 5.18 -20.25 -7.39
CA ALA A 263 5.33 -21.70 -7.42
C ALA A 263 5.45 -22.20 -8.88
N LYS A 264 6.07 -23.37 -9.07
CA LYS A 264 6.32 -24.05 -10.35
C LYS A 264 5.16 -23.83 -11.35
N SER A 265 5.47 -23.42 -12.58
CA SER A 265 4.57 -23.65 -13.71
C SER A 265 4.23 -25.14 -13.74
N ASP A 266 2.94 -25.45 -13.70
CA ASP A 266 2.46 -26.83 -13.73
C ASP A 266 3.04 -27.54 -14.96
N ILE A 267 3.72 -28.66 -14.73
CA ILE A 267 4.17 -29.57 -15.79
C ILE A 267 2.99 -30.23 -16.52
N ASN A 268 1.74 -29.98 -16.10
CA ASN A 268 0.55 -30.58 -16.70
C ASN A 268 -0.56 -29.54 -16.92
N GLY A 269 -0.68 -29.04 -18.16
CA GLY A 269 -1.97 -28.56 -18.69
C GLY A 269 -1.93 -27.30 -19.54
N GLY A 270 -1.60 -27.43 -20.84
CA GLY A 270 -1.84 -26.38 -21.82
C GLY A 270 -0.85 -26.38 -22.97
N VAL A 271 -1.24 -26.99 -24.08
CA VAL A 271 -0.52 -27.02 -25.35
C VAL A 271 -0.41 -25.60 -25.94
N GLN A 272 0.52 -24.78 -25.46
CA GLN A 272 0.99 -23.58 -26.18
C GLN A 272 2.30 -23.00 -25.60
N ALA A 273 3.19 -23.81 -25.01
CA ALA A 273 4.57 -23.36 -24.82
C ALA A 273 5.27 -23.48 -26.17
N MET A 274 5.42 -22.36 -26.90
CA MET A 274 6.27 -22.31 -28.08
C MET A 274 7.65 -22.85 -27.68
N ALA A 275 8.03 -23.97 -28.28
CA ALA A 275 9.36 -24.51 -28.18
C ALA A 275 10.33 -23.47 -28.77
N VAL A 276 11.04 -22.75 -27.91
CA VAL A 276 12.29 -22.10 -28.29
C VAL A 276 13.32 -23.22 -28.36
N GLU A 277 13.74 -23.56 -29.58
CA GLU A 277 14.82 -24.49 -29.82
C GLU A 277 16.05 -24.10 -28.98
N GLY A 278 16.45 -24.97 -28.06
CA GLY A 278 17.76 -24.91 -27.40
C GLY A 278 17.84 -24.27 -26.00
N GLY A 279 16.74 -23.84 -25.39
CA GLY A 279 16.75 -23.23 -24.04
C GLY A 279 16.05 -24.09 -22.98
N THR A 280 16.75 -24.49 -21.92
CA THR A 280 16.09 -25.02 -20.70
C THR A 280 15.10 -23.97 -20.20
N VAL A 281 13.81 -24.31 -20.10
CA VAL A 281 12.80 -23.41 -19.50
C VAL A 281 13.28 -23.06 -18.08
N PRO A 282 13.51 -21.79 -17.73
CA PRO A 282 14.00 -21.43 -16.41
C PRO A 282 12.98 -21.88 -15.37
N MET A 283 13.39 -22.78 -14.49
CA MET A 283 12.51 -23.32 -13.46
C MET A 283 12.27 -22.23 -12.41
N GLN A 284 11.15 -21.49 -12.53
CA GLN A 284 10.78 -20.47 -11.57
C GLN A 284 10.46 -21.13 -10.22
N ARG A 285 11.15 -20.66 -9.17
CA ARG A 285 10.95 -21.08 -7.78
C ARG A 285 10.56 -19.86 -6.95
N PRO A 286 9.86 -20.04 -5.81
CA PRO A 286 9.62 -18.94 -4.89
C PRO A 286 10.96 -18.39 -4.41
N ARG A 287 11.10 -17.06 -4.42
CA ARG A 287 12.31 -16.36 -4.01
C ARG A 287 11.98 -15.36 -2.91
N LEU A 288 12.92 -15.24 -1.98
CA LEU A 288 12.96 -14.20 -0.98
C LEU A 288 14.13 -13.27 -1.32
N THR A 289 13.83 -12.03 -1.70
CA THR A 289 14.82 -11.01 -2.07
C THR A 289 14.91 -9.96 -0.98
N LYS A 290 16.11 -9.64 -0.51
CA LYS A 290 16.35 -8.51 0.39
C LYS A 290 16.64 -7.25 -0.43
N LEU A 291 15.91 -6.17 -0.15
CA LEU A 291 16.12 -4.85 -0.74
C LEU A 291 16.60 -3.88 0.34
N ASN A 292 17.66 -3.13 0.03
CA ASN A 292 18.07 -1.97 0.80
C ASN A 292 17.30 -0.75 0.26
N VAL A 293 16.47 -0.13 1.09
CA VAL A 293 15.65 1.04 0.74
C VAL A 293 16.29 2.30 1.32
N SER A 294 16.46 3.32 0.49
CA SER A 294 16.93 4.64 0.89
C SER A 294 15.93 5.69 0.41
N VAL A 295 15.32 6.39 1.36
CA VAL A 295 14.43 7.53 1.13
C VAL A 295 15.27 8.79 1.35
N PRO A 296 15.51 9.59 0.30
CA PRO A 296 16.26 10.83 0.44
C PRO A 296 15.45 11.83 1.28
N PRO A 297 16.13 12.76 1.97
CA PRO A 297 15.46 13.88 2.64
C PRO A 297 14.62 14.68 1.63
N LYS A 298 13.50 15.25 2.09
CA LYS A 298 12.62 16.10 1.26
C LYS A 298 13.27 17.48 1.10
N TRP A 299 14.19 17.60 0.15
CA TRP A 299 14.77 18.87 -0.29
C TRP A 299 13.74 19.73 -1.02
N THR A 300 13.88 21.05 -0.89
CA THR A 300 13.32 21.98 -1.89
C THR A 300 14.01 21.74 -3.26
N PRO A 301 13.38 22.08 -4.39
CA PRO A 301 14.02 21.96 -5.71
C PRO A 301 15.38 22.67 -5.81
N GLU A 302 15.56 23.74 -5.03
CA GLU A 302 16.77 24.55 -4.94
C GLU A 302 17.91 23.80 -4.22
N GLU A 303 17.60 23.15 -3.10
CA GLU A 303 18.55 22.33 -2.34
C GLU A 303 19.07 21.11 -3.12
N TYR A 304 18.21 20.50 -3.96
CA TYR A 304 18.59 19.41 -4.88
C TYR A 304 19.68 19.85 -5.87
N MET A 305 19.59 21.07 -6.42
CA MET A 305 20.60 21.60 -7.36
C MET A 305 21.94 21.87 -6.68
N THR A 306 21.95 22.36 -5.44
CA THR A 306 23.18 22.57 -4.65
C THR A 306 23.82 21.26 -4.17
N CYS A 307 23.03 20.24 -3.81
CA CYS A 307 23.55 18.92 -3.45
C CYS A 307 24.14 18.18 -4.66
N ALA A 308 23.50 18.28 -5.84
CA ALA A 308 24.04 17.73 -7.08
C ALA A 308 25.37 18.40 -7.46
N ALA A 309 25.51 19.71 -7.25
CA ALA A 309 26.75 20.45 -7.52
C ALA A 309 27.90 20.10 -6.54
N SER A 310 27.59 19.90 -5.25
CA SER A 310 28.59 19.60 -4.20
C SER A 310 29.11 18.16 -4.21
N SER A 311 28.39 17.22 -4.83
CA SER A 311 28.86 15.83 -5.01
C SER A 311 30.00 15.66 -6.04
N SER A 312 30.52 16.74 -6.61
CA SER A 312 31.60 16.71 -7.61
C SER A 312 33.02 16.84 -7.03
N SER A 313 33.21 16.94 -5.71
CA SER A 313 34.53 17.28 -5.15
C SER A 313 34.92 16.64 -3.82
N ASP A 314 34.62 15.37 -3.56
CA ASP A 314 35.30 14.65 -2.47
C ASP A 314 35.74 13.24 -2.90
N LYS A 315 37.05 13.15 -3.21
CA LYS A 315 37.79 11.90 -3.19
C LYS A 315 38.24 11.68 -1.75
N ASP A 316 37.59 10.80 -1.00
CA ASP A 316 38.24 9.96 0.01
C ASP A 316 37.31 8.88 0.60
N SER A 317 37.87 7.70 0.83
CA SER A 317 37.34 6.52 1.56
C SER A 317 36.51 5.47 0.76
N GLU A 318 37.22 4.49 0.23
CA GLU A 318 36.76 3.35 -0.60
C GLU A 318 36.00 2.23 0.17
N VAL A 319 35.18 2.56 1.19
CA VAL A 319 34.47 1.53 2.01
C VAL A 319 32.96 1.77 2.15
N ASN A 320 32.41 2.91 1.73
CA ASN A 320 30.96 3.20 1.85
C ASN A 320 30.38 3.91 0.62
N GLN A 321 30.65 3.41 -0.59
CA GLN A 321 29.87 3.88 -1.74
C GLN A 321 28.43 3.38 -1.62
N PRO A 322 27.40 4.24 -1.66
CA PRO A 322 26.02 3.80 -1.73
C PRO A 322 25.85 2.93 -2.98
N LYS A 323 25.33 1.71 -2.81
CA LYS A 323 25.08 0.79 -3.92
C LYS A 323 24.24 1.50 -4.98
N PRO A 324 24.51 1.27 -6.28
CA PRO A 324 23.78 1.95 -7.35
C PRO A 324 22.28 1.65 -7.21
N ALA A 325 21.46 2.68 -7.31
CA ALA A 325 20.01 2.54 -7.31
C ALA A 325 19.58 1.68 -8.49
N GLN A 326 18.76 0.67 -8.23
CA GLN A 326 18.23 -0.26 -9.21
C GLN A 326 16.71 -0.06 -9.32
N HIS A 327 16.14 -0.44 -10.47
CA HIS A 327 14.71 -0.30 -10.74
C HIS A 327 14.06 -1.65 -11.09
N ALA A 328 12.86 -1.86 -10.55
CA ALA A 328 11.96 -2.96 -10.83
C ALA A 328 10.53 -2.49 -10.49
N PRO A 329 9.45 -3.09 -11.04
CA PRO A 329 8.07 -2.67 -10.77
C PRO A 329 7.71 -2.64 -9.27
N LEU A 330 8.30 -3.53 -8.46
CA LEU A 330 8.16 -3.49 -7.00
C LEU A 330 8.62 -2.17 -6.38
N VAL A 331 9.66 -1.55 -6.93
CA VAL A 331 10.19 -0.25 -6.46
C VAL A 331 9.15 0.85 -6.64
N ASP A 332 8.33 0.76 -7.69
CA ASP A 332 7.27 1.72 -7.94
C ASP A 332 6.14 1.57 -6.91
N CYS A 333 5.80 0.34 -6.50
CA CYS A 333 4.92 0.10 -5.35
C CYS A 333 5.50 0.66 -4.04
N ILE A 334 6.80 0.45 -3.78
CA ILE A 334 7.49 0.97 -2.57
C ILE A 334 7.41 2.50 -2.55
N ARG A 335 7.54 3.16 -3.71
CA ARG A 335 7.46 4.62 -3.83
C ARG A 335 6.09 5.19 -3.50
N THR A 336 5.02 4.40 -3.59
CA THR A 336 3.68 4.88 -3.20
C THR A 336 3.50 4.97 -1.68
N ARG A 337 4.32 4.24 -0.90
CA ARG A 337 4.42 4.36 0.56
C ARG A 337 5.51 5.34 1.00
N TRP A 338 6.70 5.24 0.40
CA TRP A 338 7.84 6.10 0.71
C TRP A 338 8.24 6.87 -0.55
N SER A 339 7.70 8.08 -0.68
CA SER A 339 7.96 8.94 -1.84
C SER A 339 9.45 9.11 -2.10
N ARG A 340 9.88 9.04 -3.35
CA ARG A 340 11.29 9.18 -3.78
C ARG A 340 12.23 8.07 -3.29
N ALA A 341 11.70 6.97 -2.74
CA ALA A 341 12.51 5.82 -2.38
C ALA A 341 13.35 5.32 -3.57
N THR A 342 14.61 5.00 -3.25
CA THR A 342 15.54 4.28 -4.11
C THR A 342 15.82 2.93 -3.47
N CYS A 343 15.97 1.90 -4.30
CA CYS A 343 16.19 0.54 -3.83
C CYS A 343 17.47 -0.02 -4.44
N SER A 344 18.14 -0.92 -3.73
CA SER A 344 19.20 -1.76 -4.28
C SER A 344 19.06 -3.18 -3.72
N TRP A 345 19.45 -4.18 -4.50
CA TRP A 345 19.46 -5.58 -4.08
C TRP A 345 20.67 -6.31 -4.68
N ALA A 346 20.87 -7.55 -4.24
CA ALA A 346 21.88 -8.44 -4.78
C ALA A 346 21.21 -9.61 -5.50
N GLY A 347 21.75 -10.02 -6.65
CA GLY A 347 21.22 -11.11 -7.46
C GLY A 347 20.08 -10.67 -8.37
N ASP A 348 19.15 -11.60 -8.64
CA ASP A 348 18.05 -11.39 -9.57
C ASP A 348 17.08 -10.28 -9.10
N PRO A 349 16.47 -9.53 -10.04
CA PRO A 349 15.47 -8.53 -9.71
C PRO A 349 14.24 -9.15 -9.01
N PRO A 350 13.65 -8.43 -8.02
CA PRO A 350 12.38 -8.84 -7.43
C PRO A 350 11.29 -8.80 -8.50
N SER A 351 10.49 -9.87 -8.60
CA SER A 351 9.39 -9.97 -9.58
C SER A 351 8.04 -9.98 -8.88
N ILE A 352 7.17 -9.06 -9.27
CA ILE A 352 5.75 -9.04 -8.88
C ILE A 352 4.82 -9.42 -10.05
N VAL A 353 5.40 -9.73 -11.19
CA VAL A 353 4.73 -10.17 -12.42
C VAL A 353 5.11 -11.61 -12.72
#